data_AF-A0A937UKJ6-F1
#
_entry.id   AF-A0A937UKJ6-F1
#
_cell.length_a   1.000
_cell.length_b   1.000
_cell.length_c   1.000
_cell.angle_alpha   90.00
_cell.angle_beta   90.00
_cell.angle_gamma   90.00
#
_symmetry.space_group_name_H-M   'P 1'
#
loop_
_entity.id
_entity.type
_entity.pdbx_description
1 polymer ?
#
loop_
_entity_poly.entity_id
_entity_poly.type
_entity_poly.pdbx_seq_one_letter_code
_entity_poly.pdbx_strand_id
1 'polypeptide(L)'
;MNLDFPIMFRYRVSLLFTLLGFLIYGCSTSPETKVDEAAKIPTVAVIESVRTDATPDKAVVTFACSQATTHGDPFALANPARISFDIKGTPAEDLPDQVKFKIGPVKEILIKERGAGITGIVVYVCHEKGVAKIS
;
A
#
# COMPACT_ATOMS: atom_id res chain seq x y z
N MET A 1 -13.92 22.85 -84.00
CA MET A 1 -14.31 23.97 -83.11
C MET A 1 -14.80 23.31 -81.83
N ASN A 2 -13.94 23.02 -80.84
CA ASN A 2 -13.20 23.89 -79.92
C ASN A 2 -14.11 24.75 -79.02
N LEU A 3 -13.75 24.75 -77.73
CA LEU A 3 -14.27 25.52 -76.58
C LEU A 3 -15.52 24.92 -75.90
N ASP A 4 -15.62 24.78 -74.58
CA ASP A 4 -14.67 24.88 -73.47
C ASP A 4 -15.43 24.41 -72.21
N PHE A 5 -15.16 23.21 -71.73
CA PHE A 5 -15.75 22.65 -70.50
C PHE A 5 -14.99 22.93 -69.16
N PRO A 6 -13.95 23.79 -69.02
CA PRO A 6 -13.07 23.67 -67.85
C PRO A 6 -13.30 24.65 -66.68
N ILE A 7 -14.45 25.36 -66.57
CA ILE A 7 -14.56 26.45 -65.57
C ILE A 7 -15.51 26.18 -64.39
N MET A 8 -16.60 25.41 -64.55
CA MET A 8 -17.53 25.16 -63.43
C MET A 8 -17.17 23.97 -62.53
N PHE A 9 -16.30 23.04 -62.99
CA PHE A 9 -15.99 21.83 -62.23
C PHE A 9 -14.92 22.06 -61.12
N ARG A 10 -14.23 23.21 -61.15
CA ARG A 10 -13.14 23.53 -60.21
C ARG A 10 -13.59 24.07 -58.85
N TYR A 11 -14.82 24.57 -58.71
CA TYR A 11 -15.26 25.22 -57.46
C TYR A 11 -16.10 24.34 -56.51
N ARG A 12 -16.60 23.17 -56.94
CA ARG A 12 -17.38 22.27 -56.07
C ARG A 12 -16.64 21.03 -55.56
N VAL A 13 -15.51 20.67 -56.17
CA VAL A 13 -14.67 19.55 -55.68
C VAL A 13 -13.68 20.02 -54.61
N SER A 14 -13.31 21.31 -54.60
CA SER A 14 -12.39 21.87 -53.60
C SER A 14 -13.00 22.02 -52.19
N LEU A 15 -14.32 21.94 -52.06
CA LEU A 15 -15.01 22.07 -50.75
C LEU A 15 -15.12 20.72 -50.00
N LEU A 16 -14.84 19.60 -50.67
CA LEU A 16 -14.96 18.25 -50.10
C LEU A 16 -13.62 17.67 -49.59
N PHE A 17 -12.48 18.24 -49.97
CA PHE A 17 -11.16 17.78 -49.52
C PHE A 17 -10.62 18.48 -48.26
N THR A 18 -11.28 19.53 -47.77
CA THR A 18 -10.87 20.24 -46.54
C THR A 18 -11.30 19.55 -45.24
N LEU A 19 -11.97 18.39 -45.30
CA LEU A 19 -12.43 17.65 -44.12
C LEU A 19 -11.72 16.30 -43.90
N LEU A 20 -10.76 15.92 -44.75
CA LEU A 20 -10.13 14.59 -44.72
C LEU A 20 -8.60 14.62 -44.95
N GLY A 21 -7.90 15.60 -44.39
CA GLY A 21 -6.45 15.71 -44.53
C GLY A 21 -5.77 16.17 -43.25
N PHE A 22 -5.04 15.24 -42.61
CA PHE A 22 -3.97 15.46 -41.62
C PHE A 22 -4.41 16.07 -40.27
N LEU A 23 -4.70 15.35 -39.18
CA LEU A 23 -4.43 13.98 -38.70
C LEU A 23 -3.00 13.47 -38.82
N ILE A 24 -2.01 14.34 -38.97
CA ILE A 24 -0.61 14.02 -38.67
C ILE A 24 0.14 15.33 -38.37
N TYR A 25 -0.01 15.86 -37.15
CA TYR A 25 0.92 16.84 -36.59
C TYR A 25 1.32 16.35 -35.20
N GLY A 26 2.62 16.08 -35.06
CA GLY A 26 3.17 15.21 -34.04
C GLY A 26 3.14 15.80 -32.64
N CYS A 27 2.68 14.99 -31.69
CA CYS A 27 3.39 14.86 -30.43
C CYS A 27 4.54 13.88 -30.67
N SER A 28 5.76 14.41 -30.73
CA SER A 28 6.94 13.61 -30.42
C SER A 28 6.85 13.23 -28.95
N THR A 29 6.24 12.08 -28.68
CA THR A 29 6.35 11.37 -27.41
C THR A 29 6.75 9.94 -27.74
N SER A 30 7.91 9.56 -27.22
CA SER A 30 8.60 8.27 -27.39
C SER A 30 7.64 7.07 -27.50
N PRO A 31 7.94 6.07 -28.35
CA PRO A 31 7.22 4.81 -28.32
C PRO A 31 7.75 4.00 -27.12
N GLU A 32 7.31 4.35 -25.91
CA GLU A 32 7.32 3.36 -24.85
C GLU A 32 6.08 2.51 -25.05
N THR A 33 6.35 1.35 -25.63
CA THR A 33 5.60 0.11 -25.56
C THR A 33 4.47 0.20 -24.53
N LYS A 34 3.23 0.03 -24.99
CA LYS A 34 2.14 -0.45 -24.13
C LYS A 34 2.56 -1.83 -23.61
N VAL A 35 3.39 -1.86 -22.57
CA VAL A 35 3.36 -2.92 -21.60
C VAL A 35 2.02 -2.71 -20.93
N ASP A 36 1.14 -3.68 -21.11
CA ASP A 36 -0.02 -3.89 -20.26
C ASP A 36 0.25 -3.30 -18.87
N GLU A 37 -0.38 -2.16 -18.58
CA GLU A 37 -0.80 -1.87 -17.22
C GLU A 37 -1.91 -2.88 -16.92
N ALA A 38 -1.51 -4.16 -16.90
CA ALA A 38 -2.22 -5.23 -16.28
C ALA A 38 -2.58 -4.66 -14.93
N ALA A 39 -3.87 -4.42 -14.74
CA ALA A 39 -4.46 -3.88 -13.53
C ALA A 39 -3.67 -4.44 -12.34
N LYS A 40 -2.72 -3.65 -11.83
CA LYS A 40 -1.90 -4.07 -10.72
C LYS A 40 -2.86 -3.93 -9.57
N ILE A 41 -3.63 -5.00 -9.33
CA ILE A 41 -4.42 -5.16 -8.12
C ILE A 41 -3.43 -4.73 -7.04
N PRO A 42 -3.70 -3.64 -6.30
CA PRO A 42 -2.74 -3.11 -5.34
C PRO A 42 -2.39 -4.29 -4.45
N THR A 43 -1.17 -4.79 -4.64
CA THR A 43 -0.75 -6.02 -3.99
C THR A 43 -0.72 -5.61 -2.53
N VAL A 44 -1.58 -6.21 -1.72
CA VAL A 44 -1.65 -5.85 -0.30
C VAL A 44 -0.38 -6.40 0.35
N ALA A 45 0.29 -5.60 1.18
CA ALA A 45 1.48 -6.06 1.87
C ALA A 45 1.11 -7.24 2.79
N VAL A 46 1.97 -8.25 2.84
CA VAL A 46 1.78 -9.40 3.72
C VAL A 46 2.74 -9.26 4.90
N ILE A 47 2.25 -9.42 6.12
CA ILE A 47 3.08 -9.46 7.32
C ILE A 47 3.58 -10.89 7.47
N GLU A 48 4.83 -11.12 7.10
CA GLU A 48 5.41 -12.46 6.94
C GLU A 48 5.93 -13.02 8.26
N SER A 49 6.48 -12.17 9.12
CA SER A 49 7.01 -12.64 10.40
C SER A 49 7.02 -11.55 11.46
N VAL A 50 7.02 -12.00 12.72
CA VAL A 50 7.21 -11.19 13.91
C VAL A 50 8.44 -11.71 14.66
N ARG A 51 9.45 -10.86 14.82
CA ARG A 51 10.65 -11.16 15.61
C ARG A 51 10.62 -10.36 16.89
N THR A 52 10.99 -11.01 17.99
CA THR A 52 10.91 -10.41 19.32
C THR A 52 12.24 -10.57 20.04
N ASP A 53 12.78 -9.43 20.48
CA ASP A 53 13.99 -9.37 21.31
C ASP A 53 13.62 -8.70 22.63
N ALA A 54 13.69 -9.44 23.73
CA ALA A 54 13.26 -8.97 25.04
C ALA A 54 14.35 -9.10 26.08
N THR A 55 14.50 -8.04 26.85
CA THR A 55 15.33 -7.90 28.05
C THR A 55 14.43 -7.52 29.22
N PRO A 56 14.89 -7.57 30.48
CA PRO A 56 14.11 -7.11 31.63
C PRO A 56 13.54 -5.70 31.47
N ASP A 57 14.30 -4.78 30.86
CA ASP A 57 13.96 -3.35 30.82
C ASP A 57 13.37 -2.90 29.48
N LYS A 58 13.56 -3.69 28.42
CA LYS A 58 13.20 -3.32 27.05
C LYS A 58 12.74 -4.51 26.24
N ALA A 59 11.70 -4.31 25.44
CA ALA A 59 11.30 -5.23 24.38
C ALA A 59 11.35 -4.51 23.02
N VAL A 60 11.87 -5.19 22.01
CA VAL A 60 11.84 -4.77 20.61
C VAL A 60 11.04 -5.80 19.83
N VAL A 61 10.11 -5.32 19.03
CA VAL A 61 9.25 -6.13 18.18
C VAL A 61 9.44 -5.65 16.76
N THR A 62 9.84 -6.55 15.88
CA THR A 62 10.08 -6.25 14.46
C THR A 62 9.10 -7.06 13.62
N PHE A 63 8.31 -6.35 12.81
CA PHE A 63 7.42 -6.96 11.82
C PHE A 63 8.09 -6.90 10.46
N ALA A 64 8.28 -8.06 9.83
CA ALA A 64 8.75 -8.12 8.45
C ALA A 64 7.55 -8.17 7.50
N CYS A 65 7.55 -7.30 6.51
CA CYS A 65 6.50 -7.23 5.50
C CYS A 65 7.09 -7.55 4.12
N SER A 66 6.32 -8.22 3.28
CA SER A 66 6.73 -8.63 1.92
C SER A 66 7.10 -7.45 1.02
N GLN A 67 6.63 -6.25 1.36
CA GLN A 67 6.93 -5.00 0.68
C GLN A 67 6.76 -3.83 1.65
N ALA A 68 7.24 -2.65 1.25
CA ALA A 68 7.08 -1.42 2.02
C ALA A 68 5.59 -1.13 2.28
N THR A 69 5.28 -0.80 3.53
CA THR A 69 3.92 -0.45 3.95
C THR A 69 3.92 0.65 5.00
N THR A 70 2.74 1.17 5.31
CA THR A 70 2.51 2.19 6.33
C THR A 70 1.81 1.60 7.54
N HIS A 71 2.05 2.17 8.71
CA HIS A 71 1.29 1.90 9.92
C HIS A 71 0.59 3.18 10.39
N GLY A 72 -0.51 3.03 11.13
CA GLY A 72 -1.14 4.12 11.85
C GLY A 72 -0.30 4.56 13.05
N ASP A 73 -0.66 5.70 13.62
CA ASP A 73 -0.03 6.21 14.83
C ASP A 73 -0.39 5.33 16.04
N PRO A 74 0.61 4.91 16.84
CA PRO A 74 0.33 4.18 18.06
C PRO A 74 -0.39 5.04 19.09
N PHE A 75 -1.38 4.45 19.74
CA PHE A 75 -2.08 5.09 20.87
C PHE A 75 -2.10 4.16 22.08
N ALA A 76 -1.96 4.77 23.26
CA ALA A 76 -1.98 4.07 24.53
C ALA A 76 -3.40 4.01 25.10
N LEU A 77 -3.75 2.85 25.65
CA LEU A 77 -5.00 2.61 26.36
C LEU A 77 -4.68 2.11 27.77
N ALA A 78 -5.39 2.63 28.75
CA ALA A 78 -5.32 2.15 30.12
C ALA A 78 -6.31 0.99 30.37
N ASN A 79 -6.05 0.19 31.41
CA ASN A 79 -6.94 -0.83 31.99
C ASN A 79 -7.53 -1.87 30.99
N PRO A 80 -6.80 -2.97 30.69
CA PRO A 80 -5.38 -3.18 30.97
C PRO A 80 -4.51 -2.27 30.09
N ALA A 81 -3.31 -1.93 30.58
CA ALA A 81 -2.39 -1.09 29.83
C ALA A 81 -1.95 -1.79 28.54
N ARG A 82 -2.13 -1.10 27.43
CA ARG A 82 -1.80 -1.60 26.10
C ARG A 82 -1.51 -0.46 25.14
N ILE A 83 -0.71 -0.76 24.13
CA ILE A 83 -0.47 0.10 22.96
C ILE A 83 -1.18 -0.57 21.78
N SER A 84 -1.94 0.20 21.01
CA SER A 84 -2.62 -0.28 19.81
C SER A 84 -2.24 0.56 18.61
N PHE A 85 -2.06 -0.10 17.46
CA PHE A 85 -1.88 0.54 16.16
C PHE A 85 -2.27 -0.44 15.06
N ASP A 86 -2.42 0.07 13.84
CA ASP A 86 -2.77 -0.74 12.68
C ASP A 86 -1.63 -0.71 11.66
N ILE A 87 -1.41 -1.82 10.96
CA ILE A 87 -0.48 -1.94 9.83
C ILE A 87 -1.33 -2.16 8.57
N LYS A 88 -1.03 -1.44 7.47
CA LYS A 88 -1.66 -1.71 6.17
C LYS A 88 -1.07 -2.99 5.57
N GLY A 89 -1.63 -4.12 5.90
CA GLY A 89 -1.26 -5.41 5.37
C GLY A 89 -2.13 -6.50 5.93
N THR A 90 -2.10 -7.66 5.30
CA THR A 90 -2.76 -8.88 5.75
C THR A 90 -1.73 -9.75 6.46
N PRO A 91 -2.03 -10.39 7.59
CA PRO A 91 -1.10 -11.32 8.22
C PRO A 91 -0.93 -12.55 7.32
N ALA A 92 0.28 -13.11 7.25
CA ALA A 92 0.46 -14.41 6.59
C ALA A 92 -0.34 -15.50 7.31
N GLU A 93 -0.76 -16.55 6.59
CA GLU A 93 -1.57 -17.64 7.16
C GLU A 93 -0.89 -18.38 8.30
N ASP A 94 0.44 -18.41 8.31
CA ASP A 94 1.29 -19.04 9.32
C ASP A 94 1.78 -18.07 10.40
N LEU A 95 1.42 -16.78 10.30
CA LEU A 95 1.78 -15.79 11.31
C LEU A 95 1.00 -16.06 12.60
N PRO A 96 1.65 -16.12 13.78
CA PRO A 96 0.93 -16.35 15.01
C PRO A 96 0.02 -15.17 15.37
N ASP A 97 -1.25 -15.44 15.68
CA ASP A 97 -2.20 -14.44 16.18
C ASP A 97 -1.79 -13.83 17.54
N GLN A 98 -0.95 -14.54 18.28
CA GLN A 98 -0.50 -14.15 19.61
C GLN A 98 0.97 -14.51 19.85
N VAL A 99 1.74 -13.54 20.34
CA VAL A 99 3.12 -13.74 20.79
C VAL A 99 3.22 -13.40 22.27
N LYS A 100 3.61 -14.38 23.09
CA LYS A 100 3.76 -14.20 24.55
C LYS A 100 5.22 -13.98 24.92
N PHE A 101 5.44 -13.07 25.86
CA PHE A 101 6.76 -12.73 26.37
C PHE A 101 6.94 -13.33 27.76
N LYS A 102 8.13 -13.89 28.00
CA LYS A 102 8.48 -14.48 29.31
C LYS A 102 9.15 -13.47 30.24
N ILE A 103 9.71 -12.40 29.67
CA ILE A 103 10.50 -11.40 30.37
C ILE A 103 10.27 -10.03 29.71
N GLY A 104 10.45 -8.97 30.49
CA GLY A 104 10.44 -7.60 29.99
C GLY A 104 9.12 -6.86 30.20
N PRO A 105 9.03 -5.65 29.63
CA PRO A 105 7.90 -4.75 29.84
C PRO A 105 6.66 -5.12 29.02
N VAL A 106 6.77 -6.07 28.09
CA VAL A 106 5.66 -6.56 27.26
C VAL A 106 5.21 -7.91 27.81
N LYS A 107 3.91 -8.08 27.97
CA LYS A 107 3.29 -9.36 28.37
C LYS A 107 2.99 -10.22 27.15
N GLU A 108 2.33 -9.63 26.17
CA GLU A 108 1.89 -10.31 24.94
C GLU A 108 1.56 -9.32 23.84
N ILE A 109 1.57 -9.81 22.61
CA ILE A 109 1.16 -9.09 21.42
C ILE A 109 0.05 -9.89 20.77
N LEU A 110 -1.05 -9.22 20.43
CA LEU A 110 -2.10 -9.77 19.58
C LEU A 110 -1.98 -9.16 18.19
N ILE A 111 -2.08 -10.02 17.19
CA ILE A 111 -2.04 -9.69 15.77
C ILE A 111 -3.37 -10.17 15.19
N LYS A 112 -4.18 -9.25 14.68
CA LYS A 112 -5.53 -9.59 14.18
C LYS A 112 -5.86 -8.80 12.93
N GLU A 113 -6.37 -9.47 11.91
CA GLU A 113 -6.99 -8.78 10.78
C GLU A 113 -8.23 -8.02 11.26
N ARG A 114 -8.35 -6.74 10.89
CA ARG A 114 -9.49 -5.86 11.24
C ARG A 114 -10.36 -5.51 10.04
N GLY A 115 -9.87 -5.78 8.84
CA GLY A 115 -10.54 -5.52 7.57
C GLY A 115 -9.59 -5.84 6.43
N ALA A 116 -10.10 -5.81 5.19
CA ALA A 116 -9.34 -6.16 4.01
C ALA A 116 -8.03 -5.33 3.92
N GLY A 117 -6.89 -6.00 4.09
CA GLY A 117 -5.57 -5.40 4.04
C GLY A 117 -5.21 -4.50 5.22
N ILE A 118 -5.85 -4.69 6.37
CA ILE A 118 -5.53 -3.98 7.61
C ILE A 118 -5.39 -4.99 8.77
N THR A 119 -4.21 -4.98 9.39
CA THR A 119 -3.92 -5.78 10.59
C THR A 119 -3.79 -4.86 11.79
N GLY A 120 -4.61 -5.10 12.82
CA GLY A 120 -4.47 -4.47 14.12
C GLY A 120 -3.44 -5.19 14.98
N ILE A 121 -2.54 -4.41 15.57
CA ILE A 121 -1.55 -4.86 16.54
C ILE A 121 -1.93 -4.30 17.91
N VAL A 122 -2.00 -5.18 18.91
CA VAL A 122 -2.25 -4.80 20.30
C VAL A 122 -1.14 -5.36 21.18
N VAL A 123 -0.33 -4.47 21.75
CA VAL A 123 0.78 -4.82 22.64
C VAL A 123 0.32 -4.60 24.07
N TYR A 124 0.15 -5.67 24.84
CA TYR A 124 -0.15 -5.58 26.27
C TYR A 124 1.16 -5.42 27.04
N VAL A 125 1.21 -4.40 27.90
CA VAL A 125 2.38 -4.13 28.73
C VAL A 125 2.19 -4.71 30.13
N CYS A 126 3.30 -5.17 30.73
CA CYS A 126 3.35 -5.49 32.13
C CYS A 126 3.23 -4.17 32.91
N HIS A 127 2.16 -4.01 33.69
CA HIS A 127 2.16 -2.99 34.74
C HIS A 127 3.23 -3.35 35.76
N GLU A 128 4.11 -2.40 36.10
CA GLU A 128 5.16 -2.62 37.08
C GLU A 128 4.58 -3.26 38.35
N LYS A 129 5.16 -4.40 38.74
CA LYS A 129 5.33 -4.66 40.17
C LYS A 129 6.23 -3.54 40.65
N GLY A 130 5.65 -2.59 41.39
CA GLY A 130 6.39 -1.50 41.98
C GLY A 130 7.66 -2.01 42.65
N VAL A 131 8.76 -1.29 42.41
CA VAL A 131 9.96 -1.18 43.24
C VAL A 131 10.09 -2.32 44.26
N ALA A 132 10.98 -3.28 43.98
CA ALA A 132 11.45 -4.18 45.02
C ALA A 132 11.85 -3.33 46.23
N LYS A 133 11.05 -3.38 47.32
CA LYS A 133 11.47 -2.86 48.62
C LYS A 133 12.69 -3.70 49.00
N ILE A 134 13.86 -3.09 48.86
CA ILE A 134 15.09 -3.58 49.47
C ILE A 134 14.78 -3.60 50.97
N SER A 135 14.79 -4.80 51.53
CA SER A 135 14.63 -5.08 52.96
C SER A 135 15.93 -4.77 53.68
#